data_AF-A0A1G8Z844-F1
#
_entry.id   AF-A0A1G8Z844-F1
#
_cell.length_a   1.000
_cell.length_b   1.000
_cell.length_c   1.000
_cell.angle_alpha   90.00
_cell.angle_beta   90.00
_cell.angle_gamma   90.00
#
_symmetry.space_group_name_H-M   'P 1'
#
loop_
_entity.id
_entity.type
_entity.pdbx_description
1 polymer ?
#
loop_
_entity_poly.entity_id
_entity_poly.type
_entity_poly.pdbx_seq_one_letter_code
_entity_poly.pdbx_strand_id
1 'polypeptide(L)'
;MKKIVFYIPAILFTIIFGWLAISFGICPISPIVLIWITLFLASGFLLNKDKFWGGILGMLPGIYFIYASTKYTGQVISERPIGIVVLIFYMICSGYVFSKKGRITA
;
A
#
# COMPACT_ATOMS: atom_id res chain seq x y z
N MET A 1 15.81 -3.93 7.54
CA MET A 1 15.07 -2.80 6.95
C MET A 1 14.88 -1.70 7.98
N LYS A 2 15.13 -0.44 7.62
CA LYS A 2 14.80 0.70 8.47
C LYS A 2 13.28 0.80 8.58
N LYS A 3 12.76 1.15 9.77
CA LYS A 3 11.32 1.20 10.07
C LYS A 3 10.52 2.09 9.11
N ILE A 4 11.16 3.13 8.56
CA ILE A 4 10.57 4.06 7.58
C ILE A 4 10.20 3.39 6.24
N VAL A 5 10.89 2.31 5.87
CA VAL A 5 10.69 1.63 4.58
C VAL A 5 9.26 1.10 4.46
N PHE A 6 8.65 0.65 5.55
CA PHE A 6 7.27 0.14 5.55
C PHE A 6 6.21 1.19 5.21
N TYR A 7 6.56 2.47 5.28
CA TYR A 7 5.66 3.59 4.99
C TYR A 7 5.83 4.11 3.56
N ILE A 8 6.77 3.59 2.77
CA ILE A 8 7.02 4.05 1.39
C ILE A 8 5.75 4.06 0.53
N PRO A 9 4.91 2.99 0.51
CA PRO A 9 3.67 3.01 -0.26
C PRO A 9 2.72 4.12 0.21
N ALA A 10 2.56 4.30 1.52
CA ALA A 10 1.70 5.35 2.07
C ALA A 10 2.20 6.75 1.68
N ILE A 11 3.51 7.00 1.77
CA ILE A 11 4.11 8.29 1.41
C ILE A 11 3.93 8.58 -0.09
N LEU A 12 4.23 7.61 -0.96
CA LEU A 12 4.07 7.75 -2.40
C LEU A 12 2.63 8.07 -2.79
N PHE A 13 1.66 7.28 -2.32
CA PHE A 13 0.25 7.51 -2.63
C PHE A 13 -0.24 8.84 -2.07
N THR A 14 0.20 9.24 -0.87
CA THR A 14 -0.19 10.54 -0.28
C THR A 14 0.34 11.71 -1.11
N ILE A 15 1.58 11.64 -1.61
CA ILE A 15 2.15 12.69 -2.46
C ILE A 15 1.40 12.78 -3.80
N ILE A 16 1.15 11.64 -4.45
CA ILE A 16 0.47 11.59 -5.75
C ILE A 16 -0.96 12.11 -5.63
N PHE A 17 -1.74 11.59 -4.67
CA PHE A 17 -3.14 12.02 -4.48
C PHE A 17 -3.24 13.42 -3.89
N GLY A 18 -2.29 13.84 -3.04
CA GLY A 18 -2.21 15.20 -2.53
C GLY A 18 -1.95 16.21 -3.65
N TRP A 19 -1.04 15.90 -4.57
CA TRP A 19 -0.79 16.73 -5.75
C TRP A 19 -2.02 16.84 -6.66
N LEU A 20 -2.71 15.72 -6.89
CA LEU A 20 -3.96 15.69 -7.66
C LEU A 20 -5.06 16.55 -7.00
N ALA A 21 -5.19 16.47 -5.68
CA ALA A 21 -6.17 17.26 -4.92
C ALA A 21 -5.91 18.77 -5.02
N ILE A 22 -4.64 19.19 -5.01
CA ILE A 22 -4.26 20.60 -5.16
C ILE A 22 -4.49 21.06 -6.61
N SER A 23 -4.18 20.22 -7.60
CA SER A 23 -4.22 20.59 -9.02
C SER A 23 -5.62 20.58 -9.63
N PHE A 24 -6.48 19.64 -9.22
CA PHE A 24 -7.81 19.42 -9.82
C PHE A 24 -8.96 19.56 -8.81
N GLY A 25 -8.66 19.92 -7.56
CA GLY A 25 -9.62 19.94 -6.47
C GLY A 25 -9.95 18.55 -5.90
N ILE A 26 -10.75 18.52 -4.84
CA ILE A 26 -11.19 17.28 -4.16
C ILE A 26 -12.37 16.57 -4.86
N CYS A 27 -13.06 17.24 -5.78
CA CYS A 27 -14.28 16.75 -6.42
C CYS A 27 -14.10 15.45 -7.26
N PRO A 28 -12.96 15.22 -7.96
CA PRO A 28 -12.74 13.98 -8.70
C PRO A 28 -12.25 12.80 -7.85
N ILE A 29 -11.89 13.04 -6.58
CA ILE A 29 -11.21 12.03 -5.74
C ILE A 29 -12.27 11.20 -5.03
N SER A 30 -12.37 9.92 -5.39
CA SER A 30 -13.25 8.99 -4.70
C SER A 30 -12.83 8.85 -3.22
N PRO A 31 -13.78 8.92 -2.26
CA PRO A 31 -13.48 8.72 -0.83
C PRO A 31 -12.76 7.41 -0.51
N ILE A 32 -12.89 6.41 -1.40
CA ILE A 32 -12.21 5.11 -1.28
C ILE A 32 -10.67 5.26 -1.22
N VAL A 33 -10.11 6.30 -1.84
CA VAL A 33 -8.67 6.56 -1.86
C VAL A 33 -8.13 6.84 -0.45
N LEU A 34 -8.89 7.57 0.37
CA LEU A 34 -8.51 7.85 1.76
C LEU A 34 -8.50 6.58 2.60
N ILE A 35 -9.42 5.65 2.33
CA ILE A 35 -9.46 4.33 2.98
C ILE A 35 -8.18 3.56 2.64
N TRP A 36 -7.74 3.57 1.38
CA TRP A 36 -6.50 2.89 0.99
C TRP A 36 -5.26 3.52 1.63
N ILE A 37 -5.15 4.86 1.68
CA ILE A 37 -4.02 5.55 2.31
C ILE A 37 -3.96 5.21 3.81
N THR A 38 -5.09 5.25 4.52
CA THR A 38 -5.15 4.88 5.93
C THR A 38 -4.78 3.41 6.16
N LEU A 39 -5.16 2.51 5.24
CA LEU A 39 -4.79 1.10 5.30
C LEU A 39 -3.29 0.87 5.07
N PHE A 40 -2.66 1.61 4.15
CA PHE A 40 -1.21 1.59 3.98
C PHE A 40 -0.47 2.13 5.22
N LEU A 41 -1.01 3.18 5.84
CA LEU A 41 -0.43 3.76 7.06
C LEU A 41 -0.55 2.79 8.24
N ALA A 42 -1.72 2.17 8.42
CA ALA A 42 -1.97 1.14 9.42
C ALA A 42 -1.05 -0.07 9.20
N SER A 43 -0.91 -0.52 7.95
CA SER A 43 0.04 -1.56 7.57
C SER A 43 1.46 -1.20 8.00
N GLY A 44 1.98 -0.04 7.60
CA GLY A 44 3.31 0.43 7.98
C GLY A 44 3.51 0.48 9.51
N PHE A 45 2.50 0.93 10.25
CA PHE A 45 2.50 0.93 11.72
C PHE A 45 2.54 -0.46 12.34
N LEU A 46 1.78 -1.43 11.82
CA LEU A 46 1.83 -2.81 12.29
C LEU A 46 3.17 -3.48 11.97
N LEU A 47 3.73 -3.29 10.77
CA LEU A 47 5.06 -3.83 10.43
C LEU A 47 6.16 -3.21 11.29
N ASN A 48 6.05 -1.93 11.64
CA ASN A 48 6.99 -1.25 12.54
C ASN A 48 6.98 -1.86 13.96
N LYS A 49 5.84 -2.43 14.38
CA LYS A 49 5.70 -3.21 15.63
C LYS A 49 6.07 -4.69 15.45
N ASP A 50 6.76 -5.06 14.38
CA ASP A 50 7.15 -6.42 14.04
C ASP A 50 5.94 -7.40 13.94
N LYS A 51 4.74 -6.89 13.62
CA LYS A 51 3.54 -7.71 13.39
C LYS A 51 3.40 -8.04 11.91
N PHE A 52 3.56 -9.32 11.55
CA PHE A 52 3.37 -9.85 10.18
C PHE A 52 1.99 -9.51 9.59
N TRP A 53 0.94 -9.44 10.41
CA TRP A 53 -0.42 -9.07 10.00
C TRP A 53 -0.50 -7.72 9.29
N GLY A 54 0.43 -6.80 9.57
CA GLY A 54 0.50 -5.54 8.85
C GLY A 54 0.77 -5.75 7.35
N GLY A 55 1.56 -6.76 6.96
CA GLY A 55 1.84 -7.05 5.56
C GLY A 55 0.59 -7.45 4.80
N ILE A 56 -0.24 -8.31 5.39
CA ILE A 56 -1.53 -8.74 4.83
C ILE A 56 -2.47 -7.54 4.64
N LEU A 57 -2.53 -6.63 5.61
CA LEU A 57 -3.35 -5.41 5.51
C LEU A 57 -2.89 -4.50 4.35
N GLY A 58 -1.58 -4.41 4.10
CA GLY A 58 -1.03 -3.63 2.99
C GLY A 58 -1.22 -4.27 1.61
N MET A 59 -1.43 -5.59 1.55
CA MET A 59 -1.73 -6.31 0.30
C MET A 59 -3.16 -6.09 -0.19
N LEU A 60 -4.13 -5.89 0.72
CA LEU A 60 -5.54 -5.63 0.37
C LEU A 60 -5.72 -4.51 -0.66
N PRO A 61 -5.13 -3.31 -0.48
CA PRO A 61 -5.21 -2.25 -1.49
C PRO A 61 -4.56 -2.66 -2.81
N GLY A 62 -3.46 -3.43 -2.77
CA GLY A 62 -2.80 -3.94 -3.97
C GLY A 62 -3.72 -4.88 -4.78
N ILE A 63 -4.39 -5.81 -4.10
CA ILE A 63 -5.38 -6.71 -4.71
C ILE A 63 -6.56 -5.91 -5.26
N TYR A 64 -7.04 -4.90 -4.53
CA TYR A 64 -8.11 -4.03 -5.00
C TYR A 64 -7.71 -3.27 -6.27
N PHE A 65 -6.50 -2.71 -6.36
CA PHE A 65 -6.03 -2.04 -7.57
C PHE A 65 -5.94 -3.01 -8.76
N ILE A 66 -5.49 -4.25 -8.54
CA ILE A 66 -5.53 -5.28 -9.60
C ILE A 66 -6.96 -5.59 -10.00
N TYR A 67 -7.88 -5.74 -9.06
CA TYR A 67 -9.29 -5.99 -9.37
C TYR A 67 -9.94 -4.81 -10.11
N ALA A 68 -9.75 -3.57 -9.63
CA ALA A 68 -10.26 -2.36 -10.25
C ALA A 68 -9.80 -2.23 -11.70
N SER A 69 -8.55 -2.57 -11.98
CA SER A 69 -7.99 -2.56 -13.33
C SER A 69 -8.56 -3.63 -14.29
N THR A 70 -9.33 -4.60 -13.79
CA THR A 70 -10.07 -5.56 -14.64
C THR A 70 -11.43 -5.03 -15.06
N LYS A 71 -11.98 -4.06 -14.31
CA LYS A 71 -13.16 -3.31 -14.74
C LYS A 71 -12.70 -2.23 -15.70
N TYR A 72 -13.29 -2.17 -16.89
CA TYR A 72 -12.97 -1.15 -17.89
C TYR A 72 -13.43 0.23 -17.39
N THR A 73 -12.55 0.94 -16.68
CA THR A 73 -12.78 2.31 -16.18
C THR A 73 -12.38 3.39 -17.18
N GLY A 74 -12.03 3.05 -18.43
CA GLY A 74 -11.69 4.05 -19.45
C GLY A 74 -10.36 4.78 -19.21
N GLN A 75 -9.52 4.29 -18.30
CA GLN A 75 -8.20 4.86 -18.00
C GLN A 75 -7.14 4.36 -18.99
N VAL A 76 -6.41 5.31 -19.60
CA VAL A 76 -5.34 5.06 -20.60
C VAL A 76 -4.12 4.35 -20.00
N ILE A 77 -3.95 4.46 -18.68
CA ILE A 77 -2.86 3.84 -17.92
C ILE A 77 -3.43 2.63 -17.19
N SER A 78 -2.87 1.45 -17.45
CA SER A 78 -3.26 0.24 -16.74
C SER A 78 -2.86 0.37 -15.26
N GLU A 79 -3.82 0.25 -14.34
CA GLU A 79 -3.59 0.29 -12.88
C GLU A 79 -3.04 -1.05 -12.33
N ARG A 80 -3.00 -2.08 -13.19
CA ARG A 80 -2.42 -3.42 -12.94
C ARG A 80 -1.00 -3.41 -12.38
N PRO A 81 -0.01 -2.79 -13.07
CA PRO A 81 1.38 -2.82 -12.61
C PRO A 81 1.55 -2.18 -11.24
N ILE A 82 0.80 -1.13 -10.92
CA ILE A 82 0.87 -0.45 -9.63
C ILE A 82 0.39 -1.39 -8.52
N GLY A 83 -0.75 -2.05 -8.72
CA GLY A 83 -1.26 -3.05 -7.76
C GLY A 83 -0.29 -4.20 -7.53
N ILE A 84 0.34 -4.72 -8.59
CA ILE A 84 1.35 -5.81 -8.52
C ILE A 84 2.59 -5.36 -7.73
N VAL A 85 3.12 -4.15 -8.00
CA VAL A 85 4.29 -3.61 -7.30
C VAL A 85 4.01 -3.48 -5.80
N VAL A 86 2.84 -2.96 -5.43
CA VAL A 86 2.41 -2.84 -4.03
C VAL A 86 2.32 -4.22 -3.37
N LEU A 87 1.75 -5.21 -4.06
CA LEU A 87 1.61 -6.57 -3.55
C LEU A 87 2.96 -7.22 -3.26
N ILE A 88 3.89 -7.16 -4.21
CA ILE A 88 5.26 -7.69 -4.07
C ILE A 88 5.98 -6.97 -2.93
N PHE A 89 5.86 -5.65 -2.85
CA PHE A 89 6.48 -4.85 -1.80
C PHE A 89 6.05 -5.32 -0.40
N TYR A 90 4.74 -5.43 -0.17
CA TYR A 90 4.24 -5.89 1.13
C TYR A 90 4.57 -7.36 1.39
N MET A 91 4.68 -8.20 0.36
CA MET A 91 5.12 -9.59 0.50
C MET A 91 6.55 -9.68 1.01
N ILE A 92 7.47 -8.90 0.45
CA ILE A 92 8.87 -8.83 0.89
C ILE A 92 8.94 -8.27 2.32
N CYS A 93 8.20 -7.20 2.62
CA CYS A 93 8.20 -6.62 3.96
C CYS A 93 7.66 -7.60 5.02
N SER A 94 6.61 -8.36 4.69
CA SER A 94 6.06 -9.40 5.57
C SER A 94 7.06 -10.53 5.80
N GLY A 95 7.70 -11.02 4.73
CA GLY A 95 8.71 -12.09 4.82
C GLY A 95 9.93 -11.72 5.67
N TYR A 96 10.38 -10.46 5.60
CA TYR A 96 11.47 -9.96 6.44
C TYR A 96 11.09 -9.92 7.92
N VAL A 97 9.89 -9.44 8.26
CA VAL A 97 9.39 -9.41 9.64
C VAL A 97 9.25 -10.83 10.19
N PHE A 98 8.76 -11.77 9.38
CA PHE A 98 8.65 -13.17 9.77
C PHE A 98 10.03 -13.82 10.05
N SER A 99 11.00 -13.59 9.15
CA SER A 99 12.37 -14.10 9.31
C SER A 99 13.09 -13.50 10.52
N LYS A 100 12.83 -12.21 10.82
CA LYS A 100 13.35 -11.55 12.03
C LYS A 100 12.76 -12.16 13.30
N LYS A 101 11.46 -12.48 13.30
CA LYS A 101 10.79 -13.11 14.43
C LYS A 101 11.33 -14.52 14.69
N GLY A 102 11.59 -15.31 13.65
CA GLY A 102 12.19 -16.64 13.75
C GLY A 102 13.61 -16.64 14.36
N ARG A 103 14.40 -15.57 14.18
CA ARG A 103 15.73 -15.41 14.80
C ARG A 103 15.72 -14.98 16.26
N ILE A 104 14.59 -14.52 16.80
CA ILE A 104 14.49 -14.06 18.20
C ILE A 104 14.06 -15.22 19.13
N THR A 105 13.53 -16.31 18.56
CA THR A 105 13.06 -17.51 19.28
C THR A 105 13.98 -18.72 19.13
N ALA A 106 15.15 -18.58 18.50
CA ALA A 106 16.18 -19.60 18.37
C ALA A 106 17.43 -19.16 19.12
#